data_AF-A0AAP0I055-F1
#
_entry.id   AF-A0AAP0I055-F1
#
_cell.length_a   1.000
_cell.length_b   1.000
_cell.length_c   1.000
_cell.angle_alpha   90.00
_cell.angle_beta   90.00
_cell.angle_gamma   90.00
#
_symmetry.space_group_name_H-M   'P 1'
#
loop_
_entity.id
_entity.type
_entity.pdbx_description
1 polymer ?
#
loop_
_entity_poly.entity_id
_entity_poly.type
_entity_poly.pdbx_seq_one_letter_code
_entity_poly.pdbx_strand_id
1 'polypeptide(L)' 'MMRSARRRSRRIRRWEVGMKVRRLQRLVPGGRELEPEQLFLQVAKYILQLRVQVNVLQALSKLYKP' A
#
# COMPACT_ATOMS: atom_id res chain seq x y z
N MET A 1 0.76 35.70 -14.58
CA MET A 1 0.54 35.16 -13.22
C MET A 1 0.13 33.67 -13.13
N MET A 2 -0.49 33.03 -14.13
CA MET A 2 -1.05 31.65 -14.00
C MET A 2 -0.03 30.49 -13.90
N ARG A 3 1.23 30.67 -14.34
CA ARG A 3 2.26 29.60 -14.34
C ARG A 3 2.75 29.21 -12.94
N SER A 4 2.70 30.11 -11.97
CA SER A 4 3.16 29.87 -10.59
C SER A 4 2.18 29.02 -9.78
N ALA A 5 0.88 29.23 -9.94
CA ALA A 5 -0.17 28.44 -9.29
C ALA A 5 -0.13 26.97 -9.72
N ARG A 6 0.06 26.72 -11.03
CA ARG A 6 0.16 25.35 -11.59
C ARG A 6 1.37 24.59 -11.07
N ARG A 7 2.51 25.28 -10.89
CA ARG A 7 3.73 24.70 -10.30
C ARG A 7 3.53 24.37 -8.82
N ARG A 8 2.87 25.24 -8.06
CA ARG A 8 2.55 25.02 -6.63
C ARG A 8 1.63 23.80 -6.45
N SER A 9 0.58 23.69 -7.26
CA SER A 9 -0.35 22.55 -7.22
C SER A 9 0.35 21.20 -7.49
N ARG A 10 1.28 21.14 -8.46
CA ARG A 10 2.06 19.93 -8.73
C ARG A 10 2.97 19.53 -7.57
N ARG A 11 3.56 20.51 -6.87
CA ARG A 11 4.40 20.26 -5.70
C ARG A 11 3.60 19.64 -4.55
N ILE A 12 2.39 20.15 -4.30
CA ILE A 12 1.48 19.61 -3.29
C ILE A 12 1.12 18.16 -3.60
N ARG A 13 0.70 17.87 -4.85
CA ARG A 13 0.38 16.49 -5.27
C ARG A 13 1.56 15.53 -5.11
N ARG A 14 2.77 15.97 -5.47
CA ARG A 14 3.98 15.14 -5.30
C ARG A 14 4.24 14.85 -3.82
N TRP A 15 4.04 15.83 -2.94
CA TRP A 15 4.20 15.65 -1.50
C TRP A 15 3.17 14.68 -0.92
N GLU A 16 1.90 14.80 -1.33
CA GLU A 16 0.82 13.88 -0.95
C GLU A 16 1.11 12.44 -1.38
N VAL A 17 1.55 12.24 -2.63
CA VAL A 17 1.96 10.92 -3.13
C VAL A 17 3.13 10.38 -2.30
N GLY A 18 4.14 11.21 -2.02
CA GLY A 18 5.26 10.81 -1.16
C GLY A 18 4.83 10.38 0.24
N MET A 19 3.84 11.04 0.85
CA MET A 19 3.29 10.61 2.14
C MET A 19 2.59 9.25 2.05
N LYS A 20 1.81 9.02 0.99
CA LYS A 20 1.13 7.74 0.76
C LYS A 20 2.13 6.60 0.57
N VAL A 21 3.17 6.82 -0.22
CA VAL A 21 4.26 5.84 -0.42
C VAL A 21 4.96 5.54 0.89
N ARG A 22 5.36 6.55 1.67
CA ARG A 22 5.98 6.32 3.00
C ARG A 22 5.08 5.56 3.96
N ARG A 23 3.77 5.82 3.92
CA ARG A 23 2.81 5.06 4.73
C ARG A 23 2.77 3.60 4.28
N LEU A 24 2.76 3.34 2.99
CA LEU A 24 2.76 1.99 2.42
C LEU A 24 4.03 1.21 2.78
N GLN A 25 5.20 1.84 2.71
CA GLN A 25 6.48 1.26 3.12
C GLN A 25 6.51 0.81 4.60
N ARG A 26 5.75 1.48 5.48
CA ARG A 26 5.64 1.09 6.90
C ARG A 26 4.65 -0.05 7.14
N LEU A 27 3.63 -0.18 6.30
CA LEU A 27 2.58 -1.19 6.44
C LEU A 27 2.98 -2.55 5.85
N VAL A 28 3.79 -2.53 4.79
CA VAL A 28 4.17 -3.75 4.08
C VAL A 28 5.45 -4.34 4.67
N PRO A 29 5.46 -5.64 5.02
CA PRO A 29 6.67 -6.32 5.48
C PRO A 29 7.81 -6.21 4.47
N GLY A 30 8.99 -5.79 4.94
CA GLY A 30 10.15 -5.51 4.10
C GLY A 30 10.03 -4.25 3.24
N GLY A 31 8.97 -3.44 3.38
CA GLY A 31 8.68 -2.32 2.49
C GLY A 31 9.51 -1.05 2.72
N ARG A 32 10.22 -0.92 3.86
CA ARG A 32 10.93 0.32 4.23
C ARG A 32 12.10 0.67 3.32
N GLU A 33 12.73 -0.34 2.73
CA GLU A 33 13.94 -0.22 1.90
C GLU A 33 13.63 -0.32 0.41
N LEU A 34 12.35 -0.49 0.04
CA LEU A 34 11.95 -0.69 -1.35
C LEU A 34 11.69 0.64 -2.07
N GLU A 35 12.25 0.74 -3.27
CA GLU A 35 11.89 1.74 -4.26
C GLU A 35 10.42 1.56 -4.72
N PRO A 36 9.75 2.62 -5.21
CA PRO A 36 8.31 2.59 -5.49
C PRO A 36 7.86 1.42 -6.37
N GLU A 37 8.57 1.10 -7.44
CA GLU A 37 8.22 0.03 -8.37
C GLU A 37 8.23 -1.35 -7.67
N GLN A 38 9.26 -1.59 -6.85
CA GLN A 38 9.40 -2.83 -6.07
C GLN A 38 8.37 -2.89 -4.94
N LEU A 39 8.09 -1.74 -4.32
CA LEU A 39 7.10 -1.62 -3.25
C LEU A 39 5.72 -2.03 -3.75
N PHE A 40 5.28 -1.59 -4.93
CA PHE A 40 3.97 -1.96 -5.46
C PHE A 40 3.84 -3.47 -5.74
N LEU A 41 4.90 -4.10 -6.25
CA LEU A 41 4.91 -5.55 -6.42
C LEU A 41 4.82 -6.28 -5.06
N GLN A 42 5.58 -5.82 -4.07
CA GLN A 42 5.56 -6.39 -2.72
C GLN A 42 4.19 -6.20 -2.05
N VAL A 43 3.54 -5.06 -2.28
CA VAL A 43 2.17 -4.78 -1.81
C VAL A 43 1.18 -5.76 -2.42
N ALA A 44 1.27 -6.03 -3.73
CA ALA A 44 0.39 -6.98 -4.40
C ALA A 44 0.56 -8.40 -3.80
N LYS A 45 1.80 -8.84 -3.59
CA LYS A 45 2.10 -10.12 -2.91
C LYS A 45 1.52 -10.16 -1.50
N TYR A 46 1.71 -9.10 -0.73
CA TYR A 46 1.25 -9.04 0.66
C TYR A 46 -0.29 -9.04 0.77
N ILE A 47 -0.99 -8.31 -0.11
CA ILE A 47 -2.46 -8.35 -0.18
C ILE A 47 -2.94 -9.76 -0.49
N LEU A 48 -2.31 -10.44 -1.46
CA LEU A 48 -2.68 -11.82 -1.81
C LEU A 48 -2.49 -12.76 -0.61
N GLN A 49 -1.35 -12.67 0.07
CA GLN A 49 -1.06 -13.47 1.26
C GLN A 49 -2.11 -13.25 2.35
N LEU A 50 -2.44 -11.99 2.68
CA LEU A 50 -3.46 -11.68 3.68
C LEU A 50 -4.83 -12.23 3.30
N ARG A 51 -5.23 -12.10 2.03
CA ARG A 51 -6.50 -12.67 1.54
C ARG A 51 -6.54 -14.18 1.72
N VAL A 52 -5.46 -14.89 1.37
CA VAL A 52 -5.37 -16.34 1.55
C VAL A 52 -5.48 -16.70 3.04
N GLN A 53 -4.73 -16.01 3.92
CA GLN A 53 -4.79 -16.25 5.36
C GLN A 53 -6.20 -16.06 5.92
N VAL A 54 -6.87 -14.96 5.56
CA VAL A 54 -8.25 -14.69 5.98
C VAL A 54 -9.21 -15.75 5.45
N ASN A 55 -9.11 -16.12 4.16
CA ASN A 55 -9.98 -17.13 3.57
C ASN A 55 -9.83 -18.50 4.25
N VAL A 56 -8.60 -18.91 4.54
CA VAL A 56 -8.33 -20.17 5.26
C VAL A 56 -8.94 -20.11 6.67
N LEU A 57 -8.68 -19.04 7.42
CA LEU A 57 -9.25 -18.87 8.77
C LEU A 57 -10.78 -18.87 8.77
N GLN A 58 -11.40 -18.24 7.77
CA GLN A 58 -12.86 -18.25 7.60
C GLN A 58 -13.39 -19.64 7.24
N ALA A 59 -12.70 -20.38 6.37
CA ALA A 59 -13.08 -21.75 6.02
C ALA A 59 -13.01 -22.66 7.24
N LEU A 60 -11.91 -22.61 8.00
CA LEU A 60 -11.76 -23.36 9.24
C LEU A 60 -12.82 -22.95 10.27
N SER A 61 -13.05 -21.65 10.48
CA SER A 61 -14.09 -21.18 11.41
C SER A 61 -15.47 -21.72 11.04
N LYS A 62 -15.81 -21.86 9.76
CA LYS A 62 -17.07 -22.48 9.33
C LYS A 62 -17.13 -23.98 9.63
N LEU A 63 -16.01 -24.69 9.52
CA LEU A 63 -15.91 -26.12 9.85
C LEU A 63 -15.99 -26.41 11.35
N TYR A 64 -15.50 -25.47 12.18
CA TYR A 64 -15.47 -25.60 13.64
C TYR A 64 -16.62 -24.86 14.36
N LYS A 65 -17.59 -24.31 13.62
CA LYS A 65 -18.84 -23.84 14.23
C LYS A 65 -19.65 -25.08 14.65
N PRO A 66 -19.96 -25.27 15.95
CA PRO A 66 -20.84 -26.35 16.40
C PRO A 66 -22.26 -26.19 15.83
#